data_AF-A0A4R9JQR2-F1
#
_entry.id   AF-A0A4R9JQR2-F1
#
_cell.length_a   1.000
_cell.length_b   1.000
_cell.length_c   1.000
_cell.angle_alpha   90.00
_cell.angle_beta   90.00
_cell.angle_gamma   90.00
#
_symmetry.space_group_name_H-M   'P 1'
#
loop_
_entity.id
_entity.type
_entity.pdbx_description
1 polymer ?
#
loop_
_entity_poly.entity_id
_entity_poly.type
_entity_poly.pdbx_seq_one_letter_code
_entity_poly.pdbx_strand_id
1 'polypeptide(L)'
;MSQAAAQSKKVSFRAKESTACPICDENHQKEQMFQGGGRLIAGKLAQDLRRLYEKNKKFGRVSPLDYVMTVCPRCLYSSFPKDWNALNPADNEAIRMATDARRSYIEKILGPVDFTSDRQIVLGAASYLLGMDCYQLRGVSVAPTPKKAVCAIRAAWYFSDLHEEFPHIGYDKIRDLLYQKAAVIYGYTLELMQNGNEPVDQAAGMLGPDTDNNWGFDGVIYLNAFLTKKFKDQMAPKPEDQVLLLSRAKRTLARLYGSGKASKGKPGPIVEMTRELYDEYNAILEEMGGEK
;
A
#
# COMPACT_ATOMS: atom_id res chain seq x y z
N MET A 1 28.78 -24.57 28.08
CA MET A 1 28.40 -23.85 26.84
C MET A 1 27.81 -22.51 27.25
N SER A 2 28.44 -21.42 26.84
CA SER A 2 28.13 -20.07 27.34
C SER A 2 26.72 -19.63 26.96
N GLN A 3 26.06 -18.91 27.88
CA GLN A 3 24.73 -18.27 27.75
C GLN A 3 24.63 -17.22 26.61
N ALA A 4 25.61 -17.17 25.70
CA ALA A 4 25.69 -16.23 24.59
C ALA A 4 25.10 -16.79 23.27
N ALA A 5 24.61 -18.02 23.23
CA ALA A 5 24.22 -18.72 22.00
C ALA A 5 22.71 -18.82 21.70
N ALA A 6 21.83 -18.05 22.38
CA ALA A 6 20.37 -18.18 22.15
C ALA A 6 19.52 -16.90 22.34
N GLN A 7 20.07 -15.71 22.06
CA GLN A 7 19.21 -14.55 21.74
C GLN A 7 19.27 -14.32 20.24
N SER A 8 18.28 -14.83 19.50
CA SER A 8 17.97 -14.21 18.20
C SER A 8 17.80 -12.72 18.47
N LYS A 9 18.60 -11.88 17.81
CA LYS A 9 18.54 -10.45 18.08
C LYS A 9 17.20 -9.95 17.54
N LYS A 10 16.37 -9.40 18.43
CA LYS A 10 15.00 -8.97 18.10
C LYS A 10 14.97 -7.88 17.03
N VAL A 11 13.97 -7.97 16.15
CA VAL A 11 13.68 -7.00 15.07
C VAL A 11 12.70 -5.93 15.55
N SER A 12 11.82 -6.29 16.50
CA SER A 12 10.75 -5.46 17.02
C SER A 12 10.61 -5.57 18.54
N PHE A 13 9.77 -4.70 19.10
CA PHE A 13 9.36 -4.69 20.51
C PHE A 13 7.91 -4.23 20.64
N ARG A 14 7.26 -4.57 21.76
CA ARG A 14 5.94 -4.04 22.10
C ARG A 14 6.09 -2.69 22.81
N ALA A 15 5.33 -1.70 22.37
CA ALA A 15 5.31 -0.39 23.02
C ALA A 15 4.88 -0.52 24.48
N LYS A 16 5.48 0.28 25.37
CA LYS A 16 5.13 0.27 26.80
C LYS A 16 3.67 0.71 27.02
N GLU A 17 3.25 1.73 26.27
CA GLU A 17 1.91 2.27 26.32
C GLU A 17 0.91 1.29 25.69
N SER A 18 -0.15 0.99 26.43
CA SER A 18 -1.29 0.24 25.92
C SER A 18 -2.15 1.14 25.03
N THR A 19 -2.69 0.58 23.96
CA THR A 19 -3.69 1.21 23.10
C THR A 19 -5.02 0.48 23.28
N ALA A 20 -6.08 1.22 23.61
CA ALA A 20 -7.44 0.68 23.61
C ALA A 20 -7.99 0.68 22.18
N CYS A 21 -8.66 -0.40 21.79
CA CYS A 21 -9.33 -0.46 20.49
C CYS A 21 -10.67 0.28 20.55
N PRO A 22 -10.92 1.31 19.71
CA PRO A 22 -12.18 2.05 19.75
C PRO A 22 -13.40 1.24 19.26
N ILE A 23 -13.18 0.05 18.69
CA ILE A 23 -14.23 -0.82 18.16
C ILE A 23 -14.64 -1.92 19.15
N CYS A 24 -13.74 -2.39 20.02
CA CYS A 24 -14.05 -3.53 20.90
C CYS A 24 -13.43 -3.41 22.30
N ASP A 25 -12.83 -2.26 22.61
CA ASP A 25 -12.22 -1.91 23.89
C ASP A 25 -11.03 -2.78 24.32
N GLU A 26 -10.54 -3.63 23.40
CA GLU A 26 -9.38 -4.48 23.64
C GLU A 26 -8.12 -3.64 23.88
N ASN A 27 -7.50 -3.82 25.05
CA ASN A 27 -6.24 -3.23 25.41
C ASN A 27 -5.08 -4.07 24.88
N HIS A 28 -4.24 -3.47 24.04
CA HIS A 28 -3.11 -4.17 23.44
C HIS A 28 -1.93 -3.23 23.22
N GLN A 29 -0.73 -3.79 23.20
CA GLN A 29 0.49 -3.03 22.91
C GLN A 29 0.82 -3.13 21.43
N LYS A 30 0.98 -1.97 20.78
CA LYS A 30 1.42 -1.91 19.39
C LYS A 30 2.86 -2.43 19.28
N GLU A 31 3.10 -3.31 18.32
CA GLU A 31 4.44 -3.72 17.95
C GLU A 31 5.13 -2.65 17.10
N GLN A 32 6.39 -2.36 17.42
CA GLN A 32 7.21 -1.38 16.73
C GLN A 32 8.54 -2.01 16.34
N MET A 33 9.04 -1.66 15.16
CA MET A 33 10.37 -2.06 14.72
C MET A 33 11.44 -1.29 15.49
N PHE A 34 12.55 -1.94 15.84
CA PHE A 34 13.73 -1.23 16.31
C PHE A 34 14.32 -0.37 15.18
N GLN A 35 14.68 0.87 15.50
CA GLN A 35 15.40 1.75 14.58
C GLN A 35 16.92 1.57 14.73
N GLY A 36 17.65 1.59 13.61
CA GLY A 36 19.11 1.55 13.59
C GLY A 36 19.77 0.17 13.84
N GLY A 37 21.09 0.20 14.04
CA GLY A 37 21.91 -0.99 14.32
C GLY A 37 22.07 -1.97 13.14
N GLY A 38 21.98 -1.48 11.91
CA GLY A 38 22.23 -2.26 10.69
C GLY A 38 21.25 -3.41 10.45
N ARG A 39 20.02 -3.33 10.98
CA ARG A 39 18.97 -4.36 10.80
C ARG A 39 18.39 -4.35 9.40
N LEU A 40 18.09 -3.16 8.91
CA LEU A 40 17.46 -2.92 7.62
C LEU A 40 18.53 -2.73 6.55
N ILE A 41 18.46 -3.53 5.49
CA ILE A 41 19.36 -3.43 4.33
C ILE A 41 18.50 -2.99 3.14
N ALA A 42 18.62 -1.72 2.75
CA ALA A 42 17.89 -1.16 1.62
C ALA A 42 18.44 -1.72 0.31
N GLY A 43 17.57 -2.27 -0.53
CA GLY A 43 17.86 -2.78 -1.85
C GLY A 43 17.37 -1.85 -2.96
N LYS A 44 17.08 -2.43 -4.13
CA LYS A 44 16.66 -1.70 -5.34
C LYS A 44 15.29 -1.02 -5.16
N LEU A 45 15.11 0.13 -5.83
CA LEU A 45 13.80 0.75 -6.04
C LEU A 45 13.13 0.07 -7.23
N ALA A 46 11.97 -0.55 -7.00
CA ALA A 46 11.19 -1.20 -8.05
C ALA A 46 10.37 -0.17 -8.86
N GLN A 47 9.91 -0.59 -10.06
CA GLN A 47 9.13 0.28 -10.95
C GLN A 47 7.78 0.69 -10.37
N ASP A 48 7.27 -0.01 -9.36
CA ASP A 48 6.08 0.37 -8.61
C ASP A 48 6.40 1.22 -7.39
N LEU A 49 7.56 1.89 -7.36
CA LEU A 49 8.04 2.76 -6.27
C LEU A 49 8.31 2.07 -4.94
N ARG A 50 8.29 0.73 -4.89
CA ARG A 50 8.66 -0.03 -3.71
C ARG A 50 10.16 -0.03 -3.49
N ARG A 51 10.61 0.30 -2.27
CA ARG A 51 11.96 -0.05 -1.82
C ARG A 51 11.99 -1.53 -1.44
N LEU A 52 12.80 -2.32 -2.15
CA LEU A 52 13.07 -3.69 -1.74
C LEU A 52 14.03 -3.70 -0.55
N TYR A 53 13.93 -4.72 0.31
CA TYR A 53 14.82 -4.90 1.45
C TYR A 53 15.45 -6.28 1.41
N GLU A 54 16.77 -6.33 1.49
CA GLU A 54 17.51 -7.58 1.42
C GLU A 54 17.42 -8.34 2.75
N LYS A 55 17.43 -9.68 2.67
CA LYS A 55 17.47 -10.52 3.87
C LYS A 55 18.78 -10.28 4.61
N ASN A 56 18.65 -9.87 5.87
CA ASN A 56 19.80 -9.67 6.74
C ASN A 56 20.31 -11.01 7.26
N LYS A 57 21.61 -11.31 7.09
CA LYS A 57 22.21 -12.58 7.56
C LYS A 57 21.98 -12.86 9.05
N LYS A 58 21.83 -11.81 9.86
CA LYS A 58 21.69 -11.90 11.32
C LYS A 58 20.25 -11.74 11.81
N PHE A 59 19.40 -11.03 11.08
CA PHE A 59 18.05 -10.68 11.51
C PHE A 59 16.95 -11.29 10.62
N GLY A 60 17.31 -11.94 9.51
CA GLY A 60 16.35 -12.46 8.54
C GLY A 60 15.68 -11.35 7.75
N ARG A 61 14.40 -11.56 7.40
CA ARG A 61 13.55 -10.58 6.71
C ARG A 61 13.20 -9.46 7.69
N VAL A 62 13.50 -8.22 7.31
CA VAL A 62 13.11 -7.02 8.05
C VAL A 62 12.40 -6.08 7.08
N SER A 63 11.13 -5.79 7.32
CA SER A 63 10.33 -4.87 6.50
C SER A 63 9.67 -3.80 7.37
N PRO A 64 9.94 -2.50 7.14
CA PRO A 64 9.30 -1.42 7.89
C PRO A 64 7.77 -1.41 7.73
N LEU A 65 7.29 -1.86 6.56
CA LEU A 65 5.87 -1.92 6.22
C LEU A 65 5.07 -2.83 7.15
N ASP A 66 5.71 -3.79 7.84
CA ASP A 66 5.04 -4.70 8.77
C ASP A 66 4.43 -3.95 9.97
N TYR A 67 4.96 -2.75 10.28
CA TYR A 67 4.70 -2.01 11.52
C TYR A 67 3.94 -0.69 11.33
N VAL A 68 3.56 -0.35 10.09
CA VAL A 68 2.88 0.92 9.79
C VAL A 68 1.45 0.91 10.31
N MET A 69 0.70 -0.13 9.95
CA MET A 69 -0.71 -0.27 10.30
C MET A 69 -0.87 -0.60 11.78
N THR A 70 -1.87 0.00 12.42
CA THR A 70 -2.32 -0.43 13.74
C THR A 70 -3.44 -1.43 13.54
N VAL A 71 -3.37 -2.59 14.19
CA VAL A 71 -4.36 -3.65 14.07
C VAL A 71 -4.76 -4.14 15.45
N CYS A 72 -6.06 -4.19 15.73
CA CYS A 72 -6.57 -4.77 16.96
C CYS A 72 -6.48 -6.30 16.87
N PRO A 73 -5.86 -7.00 17.84
CA PRO A 73 -5.74 -8.45 17.81
C PRO A 73 -7.08 -9.17 17.96
N ARG A 74 -8.09 -8.52 18.57
CA ARG A 74 -9.40 -9.12 18.83
C ARG A 74 -10.38 -8.95 17.68
N CYS A 75 -10.70 -7.71 17.29
CA CYS A 75 -11.73 -7.44 16.27
C CYS A 75 -11.17 -7.24 14.85
N LEU A 76 -9.84 -7.31 14.68
CA LEU A 76 -9.13 -7.12 13.42
C LEU A 76 -9.36 -5.76 12.74
N TYR A 77 -9.86 -4.76 13.49
CA TYR A 77 -9.89 -3.37 13.03
C TYR A 77 -8.47 -2.92 12.70
N SER A 78 -8.27 -2.41 11.49
CA SER A 78 -6.98 -1.96 10.98
C SER A 78 -7.09 -0.54 10.43
N SER A 79 -6.17 0.33 10.82
CA SER A 79 -6.08 1.68 10.26
C SER A 79 -4.65 2.20 10.30
N PHE A 80 -4.44 3.32 9.61
CA PHE A 80 -3.24 4.12 9.82
C PHE A 80 -3.29 4.73 11.22
N PRO A 81 -2.14 4.95 11.89
CA PRO A 81 -2.10 5.40 13.29
C PRO A 81 -2.86 6.71 13.53
N LYS A 82 -2.80 7.66 12.59
CA LYS A 82 -3.52 8.94 12.68
C LYS A 82 -5.05 8.78 12.70
N ASP A 83 -5.56 7.71 12.10
CA ASP A 83 -6.99 7.48 11.93
C ASP A 83 -7.56 6.53 12.97
N TRP A 84 -6.72 5.97 13.86
CA TRP A 84 -7.10 4.92 14.79
C TRP A 84 -8.31 5.31 15.62
N ASN A 85 -8.24 6.48 16.28
CA ASN A 85 -9.32 7.03 17.11
C ASN A 85 -10.24 7.99 16.35
N ALA A 86 -10.02 8.23 15.06
CA ALA A 86 -10.76 9.23 14.27
C ALA A 86 -12.05 8.65 13.66
N LEU A 87 -12.89 8.03 14.47
CA LEU A 87 -14.12 7.36 14.04
C LEU A 87 -15.34 8.21 14.41
N ASN A 88 -16.25 8.44 13.46
CA ASN A 88 -17.59 8.90 13.80
C ASN A 88 -18.46 7.71 14.29
N PRO A 89 -19.62 7.95 14.93
CA PRO A 89 -20.45 6.86 15.47
C PRO A 89 -20.92 5.85 14.41
N ALA A 90 -21.26 6.31 13.20
CA ALA A 90 -21.70 5.43 12.12
C ALA A 90 -20.56 4.54 11.58
N ASP A 91 -19.37 5.10 11.41
CA ASP A 91 -18.16 4.35 11.04
C ASP A 91 -17.84 3.26 12.08
N ASN A 92 -17.94 3.61 13.38
CA ASN A 92 -17.67 2.67 14.48
C ASN A 92 -18.62 1.48 14.42
N GLU A 93 -19.93 1.75 14.30
CA GLU A 93 -20.95 0.72 14.25
C GLU A 93 -20.79 -0.17 13.01
N ALA A 94 -20.59 0.42 11.83
CA ALA A 94 -20.38 -0.34 10.60
C ALA A 94 -19.16 -1.28 10.70
N ILE A 95 -18.05 -0.79 11.25
CA ILE A 95 -16.81 -1.58 11.42
C ILE A 95 -17.00 -2.69 12.46
N ARG A 96 -17.76 -2.42 13.53
CA ARG A 96 -18.09 -3.39 14.58
C ARG A 96 -18.98 -4.52 14.05
N MET A 97 -20.05 -4.17 13.32
CA MET A 97 -20.96 -5.15 12.71
C MET A 97 -20.25 -6.06 11.71
N ALA A 98 -19.19 -5.58 11.06
CA ALA A 98 -18.43 -6.35 10.08
C ALA A 98 -17.32 -7.25 10.67
N THR A 99 -17.14 -7.32 12.00
CA THR A 99 -16.01 -8.04 12.62
C THR A 99 -15.91 -9.52 12.22
N ASP A 100 -17.02 -10.27 12.28
CA ASP A 100 -17.00 -11.70 11.97
C ASP A 100 -16.77 -11.98 10.48
N ALA A 101 -17.40 -11.17 9.61
CA ALA A 101 -17.19 -11.25 8.17
C ALA A 101 -15.73 -10.94 7.80
N ARG A 102 -15.17 -9.87 8.38
CA ARG A 102 -13.76 -9.47 8.20
C ARG A 102 -12.81 -10.59 8.58
N ARG A 103 -13.03 -11.22 9.73
CA ARG A 103 -12.25 -12.38 10.18
C ARG A 103 -12.37 -13.55 9.21
N SER A 104 -13.60 -13.92 8.82
CA SER A 104 -13.82 -15.01 7.87
C SER A 104 -13.10 -14.78 6.55
N TYR A 105 -13.15 -13.55 6.01
CA TYR A 105 -12.49 -13.23 4.74
C TYR A 105 -10.98 -13.28 4.81
N ILE A 106 -10.38 -12.73 5.88
CA ILE A 106 -8.92 -12.74 5.99
C ILE A 106 -8.39 -14.17 6.16
N GLU A 107 -9.08 -14.99 6.94
CA GLU A 107 -8.67 -16.37 7.22
C GLU A 107 -8.84 -17.29 6.02
N LYS A 108 -9.82 -17.02 5.13
CA LYS A 108 -9.95 -17.71 3.84
C LYS A 108 -8.78 -17.44 2.90
N ILE A 109 -8.13 -16.28 3.01
CA ILE A 109 -7.04 -15.88 2.12
C ILE A 109 -5.67 -16.27 2.69
N LEU A 110 -5.45 -16.03 3.98
CA LEU A 110 -4.14 -16.12 4.62
C LEU A 110 -4.05 -17.19 5.73
N GLY A 111 -5.16 -17.89 6.00
CA GLY A 111 -5.29 -18.74 7.18
C GLY A 111 -5.48 -17.94 8.47
N PRO A 112 -5.56 -18.61 9.63
CA PRO A 112 -5.70 -17.96 10.93
C PRO A 112 -4.62 -16.90 11.18
N VAL A 113 -5.03 -15.71 11.64
CA VAL A 113 -4.12 -14.60 11.93
C VAL A 113 -4.12 -14.25 13.42
N ASP A 114 -2.94 -14.11 14.01
CA ASP A 114 -2.74 -13.73 15.41
C ASP A 114 -1.82 -12.51 15.53
N PHE A 115 -2.40 -11.34 15.80
CA PHE A 115 -1.65 -10.10 15.97
C PHE A 115 -1.09 -9.89 17.39
N THR A 116 -1.27 -10.86 18.30
CA THR A 116 -0.54 -10.90 19.58
C THR A 116 0.89 -11.43 19.39
N SER A 117 1.11 -12.21 18.34
CA SER A 117 2.43 -12.69 17.90
C SER A 117 3.22 -11.61 17.14
N ASP A 118 4.54 -11.79 17.05
CA ASP A 118 5.45 -10.85 16.36
C ASP A 118 5.16 -10.79 14.85
N ARG A 119 5.22 -9.58 14.29
CA ARG A 119 4.87 -9.36 12.87
C ARG A 119 5.78 -10.15 11.95
N GLN A 120 5.14 -10.90 11.07
CA GLN A 120 5.76 -11.59 9.94
C GLN A 120 5.04 -11.20 8.63
N ILE A 121 5.55 -11.71 7.51
CA ILE A 121 5.04 -11.43 6.16
C ILE A 121 3.52 -11.58 6.03
N VAL A 122 2.95 -12.66 6.59
CA VAL A 122 1.50 -12.93 6.57
C VAL A 122 0.71 -11.85 7.33
N LEU A 123 1.18 -11.45 8.51
CA LEU A 123 0.53 -10.40 9.31
C LEU A 123 0.69 -9.01 8.68
N GLY A 124 1.81 -8.77 7.99
CA GLY A 124 2.00 -7.59 7.15
C GLY A 124 0.95 -7.54 6.04
N ALA A 125 0.83 -8.61 5.24
CA ALA A 125 -0.18 -8.74 4.19
C ALA A 125 -1.61 -8.53 4.74
N ALA A 126 -1.92 -9.20 5.84
CA ALA A 126 -3.22 -9.13 6.47
C ALA A 126 -3.57 -7.71 6.92
N SER A 127 -2.60 -6.97 7.48
CA SER A 127 -2.84 -5.61 7.96
C SER A 127 -3.34 -4.65 6.89
N TYR A 128 -2.85 -4.79 5.65
CA TYR A 128 -3.25 -3.95 4.52
C TYR A 128 -4.58 -4.39 3.90
N LEU A 129 -4.87 -5.69 3.82
CA LEU A 129 -6.21 -6.17 3.44
C LEU A 129 -7.28 -5.71 4.42
N LEU A 130 -7.03 -5.88 5.73
CA LEU A 130 -7.91 -5.40 6.79
C LEU A 130 -8.06 -3.88 6.73
N GLY A 131 -6.98 -3.16 6.40
CA GLY A 131 -7.02 -1.71 6.22
C GLY A 131 -7.96 -1.30 5.08
N MET A 132 -7.89 -1.95 3.92
CA MET A 132 -8.82 -1.71 2.82
C MET A 132 -10.28 -1.95 3.23
N ASP A 133 -10.55 -3.07 3.90
CA ASP A 133 -11.88 -3.42 4.39
C ASP A 133 -12.41 -2.37 5.38
N CYS A 134 -11.59 -1.96 6.36
CA CYS A 134 -11.98 -0.96 7.33
C CYS A 134 -12.24 0.41 6.68
N TYR A 135 -11.37 0.87 5.77
CA TYR A 135 -11.57 2.16 5.08
C TYR A 135 -12.72 2.14 4.08
N GLN A 136 -13.19 0.98 3.64
CA GLN A 136 -14.40 0.88 2.83
C GLN A 136 -15.65 1.30 3.60
N LEU A 137 -15.61 1.23 4.94
CA LEU A 137 -16.70 1.56 5.85
C LEU A 137 -16.55 2.96 6.50
N ARG A 138 -15.54 3.73 6.10
CA ARG A 138 -15.25 5.05 6.69
C ARG A 138 -15.86 6.19 5.89
N GLY A 139 -16.33 7.21 6.58
CA GLY A 139 -16.81 8.45 5.97
C GLY A 139 -15.71 9.26 5.29
N VAL A 140 -16.11 10.15 4.38
CA VAL A 140 -15.21 10.98 3.56
C VAL A 140 -14.29 11.90 4.36
N SER A 141 -14.64 12.23 5.61
CA SER A 141 -13.87 13.15 6.46
C SER A 141 -12.43 12.69 6.74
N VAL A 142 -12.15 11.39 6.62
CA VAL A 142 -10.80 10.84 6.79
C VAL A 142 -10.09 10.56 5.46
N ALA A 143 -10.60 11.04 4.32
CA ALA A 143 -10.07 10.75 2.99
C ALA A 143 -9.77 9.24 2.78
N PRO A 144 -10.78 8.36 2.91
CA PRO A 144 -10.58 6.91 2.84
C PRO A 144 -10.10 6.44 1.47
N THR A 145 -10.43 7.14 0.38
CA THR A 145 -10.08 6.69 -0.97
C THR A 145 -8.57 6.58 -1.23
N PRO A 146 -7.74 7.63 -1.02
CA PRO A 146 -6.29 7.50 -1.17
C PRO A 146 -5.70 6.45 -0.23
N LYS A 147 -6.25 6.30 0.98
CA LYS A 147 -5.79 5.31 1.97
C LYS A 147 -6.05 3.88 1.51
N LYS A 148 -7.20 3.63 0.88
CA LYS A 148 -7.49 2.35 0.22
C LYS A 148 -6.52 2.06 -0.92
N ALA A 149 -6.14 3.05 -1.72
CA ALA A 149 -5.15 2.85 -2.79
C ALA A 149 -3.78 2.44 -2.24
N VAL A 150 -3.32 3.11 -1.18
CA VAL A 150 -2.06 2.81 -0.50
C VAL A 150 -2.09 1.42 0.15
N CYS A 151 -3.21 1.06 0.79
CA CYS A 151 -3.38 -0.30 1.30
C CYS A 151 -3.37 -1.33 0.17
N ALA A 152 -4.01 -1.06 -0.98
CA ALA A 152 -4.05 -1.98 -2.12
C ALA A 152 -2.66 -2.22 -2.71
N ILE A 153 -1.87 -1.16 -2.97
CA ILE A 153 -0.52 -1.32 -3.53
C ILE A 153 0.42 -2.03 -2.55
N ARG A 154 0.38 -1.68 -1.26
CA ARG A 154 1.20 -2.35 -0.24
C ARG A 154 0.78 -3.80 -0.06
N ALA A 155 -0.51 -4.10 -0.06
CA ALA A 155 -0.99 -5.47 -0.06
C ALA A 155 -0.46 -6.23 -1.28
N ALA A 156 -0.53 -5.66 -2.49
CA ALA A 156 0.01 -6.29 -3.70
C ALA A 156 1.49 -6.66 -3.55
N TRP A 157 2.31 -5.78 -2.95
CA TRP A 157 3.70 -6.06 -2.63
C TRP A 157 3.87 -7.26 -1.70
N TYR A 158 3.08 -7.34 -0.64
CA TYR A 158 3.10 -8.50 0.25
C TYR A 158 2.66 -9.78 -0.44
N PHE A 159 1.64 -9.73 -1.30
CA PHE A 159 1.23 -10.91 -2.06
C PHE A 159 2.26 -11.31 -3.12
N SER A 160 3.09 -10.38 -3.60
CA SER A 160 4.29 -10.71 -4.39
C SER A 160 5.30 -11.48 -3.54
N ASP A 161 5.66 -10.96 -2.36
CA ASP A 161 6.60 -11.63 -1.46
C ASP A 161 6.08 -13.02 -1.01
N LEU A 162 4.78 -13.12 -0.71
CA LEU A 162 4.14 -14.38 -0.33
C LEU A 162 4.12 -15.37 -1.48
N HIS A 163 3.93 -14.92 -2.72
CA HIS A 163 4.02 -15.78 -3.89
C HIS A 163 5.45 -16.29 -4.10
N GLU A 164 6.46 -15.46 -3.87
CA GLU A 164 7.86 -15.89 -3.91
C GLU A 164 8.17 -16.95 -2.84
N GLU A 165 7.64 -16.80 -1.63
CA GLU A 165 7.82 -17.79 -0.55
C GLU A 165 6.95 -19.05 -0.72
N PHE A 166 5.74 -18.91 -1.28
CA PHE A 166 4.75 -19.97 -1.44
C PHE A 166 4.13 -19.99 -2.86
N PRO A 167 4.90 -20.38 -3.90
CA PRO A 167 4.49 -20.22 -5.30
C PRO A 167 3.19 -20.95 -5.69
N HIS A 168 2.90 -22.07 -5.02
CA HIS A 168 1.80 -22.96 -5.40
C HIS A 168 0.43 -22.58 -4.80
N ILE A 169 0.35 -21.58 -3.92
CA ILE A 169 -0.90 -21.16 -3.28
C ILE A 169 -1.78 -20.30 -4.20
N GLY A 170 -1.20 -19.65 -5.21
CA GLY A 170 -1.92 -18.74 -6.11
C GLY A 170 -1.98 -17.28 -5.64
N TYR A 171 -1.03 -16.86 -4.80
CA TYR A 171 -0.94 -15.48 -4.30
C TYR A 171 -0.67 -14.43 -5.40
N ASP A 172 -0.11 -14.83 -6.54
CA ASP A 172 0.04 -14.01 -7.74
C ASP A 172 -1.30 -13.48 -8.27
N LYS A 173 -2.37 -14.28 -8.21
CA LYS A 173 -3.71 -13.85 -8.64
C LYS A 173 -4.25 -12.74 -7.74
N ILE A 174 -4.01 -12.85 -6.43
CA ILE A 174 -4.44 -11.85 -5.45
C ILE A 174 -3.59 -10.59 -5.60
N ARG A 175 -2.27 -10.74 -5.77
CA ARG A 175 -1.35 -9.65 -6.09
C ARG A 175 -1.85 -8.84 -7.29
N ASP A 176 -2.18 -9.51 -8.39
CA ASP A 176 -2.59 -8.83 -9.63
C ASP A 176 -3.94 -8.13 -9.48
N LEU A 177 -4.89 -8.75 -8.77
CA LEU A 177 -6.16 -8.11 -8.42
C LEU A 177 -5.95 -6.85 -7.56
N LEU A 178 -5.02 -6.89 -6.60
CA LEU A 178 -4.71 -5.76 -5.73
C LEU A 178 -4.02 -4.63 -6.49
N TYR A 179 -3.11 -4.93 -7.42
CA TYR A 179 -2.54 -3.92 -8.31
C TYR A 179 -3.60 -3.25 -9.19
N GLN A 180 -4.53 -4.03 -9.75
CA GLN A 180 -5.65 -3.49 -10.54
C GLN A 180 -6.53 -2.57 -9.68
N LYS A 181 -6.87 -2.99 -8.45
CA LYS A 181 -7.60 -2.14 -7.49
C LYS A 181 -6.83 -0.86 -7.18
N ALA A 182 -5.52 -0.94 -6.95
CA ALA A 182 -4.70 0.24 -6.71
C ALA A 182 -4.75 1.21 -7.92
N ALA A 183 -4.63 0.70 -9.15
CA ALA A 183 -4.72 1.52 -10.37
C ALA A 183 -6.04 2.32 -10.44
N VAL A 184 -7.16 1.63 -10.25
CA VAL A 184 -8.51 2.21 -10.27
C VAL A 184 -8.69 3.24 -9.15
N ILE A 185 -8.31 2.89 -7.91
CA ILE A 185 -8.52 3.77 -6.75
C ILE A 185 -7.58 4.98 -6.81
N TYR A 186 -6.36 4.85 -7.31
CA TYR A 186 -5.50 6.02 -7.58
C TYR A 186 -6.09 6.91 -8.66
N GLY A 187 -6.69 6.33 -9.72
CA GLY A 187 -7.45 7.10 -10.72
C GLY A 187 -8.57 7.91 -10.09
N TYR A 188 -9.36 7.30 -9.21
CA TYR A 188 -10.42 7.98 -8.49
C TYR A 188 -9.89 9.02 -7.49
N THR A 189 -8.75 8.76 -6.85
CA THR A 189 -8.05 9.73 -5.98
C THR A 189 -7.73 11.01 -6.75
N LEU A 190 -7.24 10.88 -7.99
CA LEU A 190 -6.93 12.03 -8.85
C LEU A 190 -8.18 12.84 -9.21
N GLU A 191 -9.33 12.19 -9.42
CA GLU A 191 -10.62 12.86 -9.64
C GLU A 191 -11.11 13.60 -8.38
N LEU A 192 -11.01 12.96 -7.21
CA LEU A 192 -11.39 13.56 -5.93
C LEU A 192 -10.57 14.81 -5.60
N MET A 193 -9.30 14.83 -5.99
CA MET A 193 -8.46 16.02 -5.83
C MET A 193 -8.90 17.19 -6.73
N GLN A 194 -9.54 16.92 -7.85
CA GLN A 194 -10.05 17.96 -8.74
C GLN A 194 -11.38 18.52 -8.27
N ASN A 195 -12.26 17.68 -7.70
CA ASN A 195 -13.60 18.07 -7.30
C ASN A 195 -13.74 18.42 -5.80
N GLY A 196 -12.79 18.03 -4.95
CA GLY A 196 -12.79 18.34 -3.52
C GLY A 196 -13.75 17.51 -2.66
N ASN A 197 -14.31 16.41 -3.19
CA ASN A 197 -15.29 15.58 -2.46
C ASN A 197 -14.68 14.79 -1.29
N GLU A 198 -13.35 14.62 -1.26
CA GLU A 198 -12.60 14.13 -0.10
C GLU A 198 -11.45 15.08 0.22
N PRO A 199 -11.05 15.24 1.50
CA PRO A 199 -9.93 16.09 1.91
C PRO A 199 -8.59 15.40 1.65
N VAL A 200 -8.30 15.05 0.39
CA VAL A 200 -7.13 14.25 -0.02
C VAL A 200 -5.81 14.90 0.40
N ASP A 201 -5.72 16.23 0.40
CA ASP A 201 -4.51 16.95 0.81
C ASP A 201 -4.14 16.71 2.27
N GLN A 202 -5.12 16.46 3.15
CA GLN A 202 -4.86 16.10 4.55
C GLN A 202 -4.19 14.72 4.68
N ALA A 203 -4.33 13.86 3.66
CA ALA A 203 -3.67 12.58 3.56
C ALA A 203 -2.29 12.64 2.88
N ALA A 204 -1.79 13.82 2.49
CA ALA A 204 -0.53 13.99 1.74
C ALA A 204 0.68 13.23 2.32
N GLY A 205 0.78 13.17 3.65
CA GLY A 205 1.84 12.44 4.36
C GLY A 205 1.75 10.91 4.26
N MET A 206 0.71 10.37 3.61
CA MET A 206 0.49 8.93 3.40
C MET A 206 0.15 8.58 1.95
N LEU A 207 0.07 9.57 1.03
CA LEU A 207 -0.20 9.31 -0.38
C LEU A 207 0.89 8.45 -1.05
N GLY A 208 2.05 8.39 -0.40
CA GLY A 208 3.15 7.55 -0.79
C GLY A 208 2.97 6.07 -0.57
N PRO A 209 3.31 5.27 -1.59
CA PRO A 209 3.21 3.83 -1.47
C PRO A 209 4.28 3.27 -0.53
N ASP A 210 5.46 3.89 -0.38
CA ASP A 210 6.56 3.37 0.43
C ASP A 210 6.85 4.22 1.68
N THR A 211 7.50 3.61 2.67
CA THR A 211 7.98 4.28 3.90
C THR A 211 9.39 4.85 3.77
N ASP A 212 10.20 4.36 2.82
CA ASP A 212 11.52 4.89 2.47
C ASP A 212 11.41 6.29 1.85
N ASN A 213 10.49 6.44 0.90
CA ASN A 213 10.16 7.71 0.29
C ASN A 213 8.65 7.81 0.05
N ASN A 214 8.03 8.88 0.55
CA ASN A 214 6.61 9.10 0.42
C ASN A 214 6.21 9.47 -1.02
N TRP A 215 7.08 10.00 -1.89
CA TRP A 215 6.70 10.41 -3.27
C TRP A 215 5.50 11.38 -3.43
N GLY A 216 4.78 11.71 -2.35
CA GLY A 216 3.57 12.49 -2.29
C GLY A 216 2.61 12.21 -3.44
N PHE A 217 2.09 13.31 -3.98
CA PHE A 217 1.19 13.31 -5.12
C PHE A 217 1.84 12.81 -6.41
N ASP A 218 3.15 13.06 -6.60
CA ASP A 218 3.89 12.58 -7.76
C ASP A 218 3.84 11.05 -7.83
N GLY A 219 3.93 10.38 -6.68
CA GLY A 219 3.77 8.93 -6.55
C GLY A 219 2.37 8.45 -6.96
N VAL A 220 1.31 9.19 -6.63
CA VAL A 220 -0.08 8.87 -7.02
C VAL A 220 -0.24 8.93 -8.54
N ILE A 221 0.21 10.01 -9.17
CA ILE A 221 0.18 10.16 -10.64
C ILE A 221 0.95 9.03 -11.30
N TYR A 222 2.19 8.82 -10.86
CA TYR A 222 3.08 7.83 -11.44
C TYR A 222 2.50 6.42 -11.32
N LEU A 223 2.04 6.02 -10.13
CA LEU A 223 1.47 4.69 -9.91
C LEU A 223 0.18 4.46 -10.67
N ASN A 224 -0.70 5.46 -10.76
CA ASN A 224 -1.89 5.34 -11.60
C ASN A 224 -1.48 5.01 -13.05
N ALA A 225 -0.55 5.77 -13.63
CA ALA A 225 -0.11 5.53 -15.00
C ALA A 225 0.64 4.19 -15.17
N PHE A 226 1.57 3.86 -14.26
CA PHE A 226 2.35 2.63 -14.33
C PHE A 226 1.46 1.39 -14.26
N LEU A 227 0.55 1.34 -13.28
CA LEU A 227 -0.34 0.20 -13.08
C LEU A 227 -1.38 0.11 -14.20
N THR A 228 -1.92 1.23 -14.68
CA THR A 228 -2.85 1.26 -15.82
C THR A 228 -2.20 0.67 -17.07
N LYS A 229 -0.94 1.03 -17.37
CA LYS A 229 -0.19 0.44 -18.49
C LYS A 229 0.00 -1.06 -18.29
N LYS A 230 0.41 -1.46 -17.09
CA LYS A 230 0.73 -2.86 -16.75
C LYS A 230 -0.48 -3.78 -16.84
N PHE A 231 -1.67 -3.29 -16.47
CA PHE A 231 -2.90 -4.09 -16.40
C PHE A 231 -3.96 -3.67 -17.42
N LYS A 232 -3.55 -3.01 -18.52
CA LYS A 232 -4.48 -2.49 -19.54
C LYS A 232 -5.41 -3.56 -20.10
N ASP A 233 -4.91 -4.78 -20.30
CA ASP A 233 -5.68 -5.86 -20.93
C ASP A 233 -6.78 -6.39 -20.00
N GLN A 234 -6.54 -6.37 -18.69
CA GLN A 234 -7.53 -6.74 -17.69
C GLN A 234 -8.53 -5.61 -17.42
N MET A 235 -8.09 -4.36 -17.52
CA MET A 235 -8.91 -3.18 -17.25
C MET A 235 -9.79 -2.77 -18.45
N ALA A 236 -9.32 -3.02 -19.67
CA ALA A 236 -9.99 -2.71 -20.92
C ALA A 236 -9.72 -3.85 -21.93
N PRO A 237 -10.66 -4.80 -22.11
CA PRO A 237 -10.45 -5.94 -23.01
C PRO A 237 -10.44 -5.59 -24.50
N LYS A 238 -11.03 -4.44 -24.89
CA LYS A 238 -11.13 -4.02 -26.28
C LYS A 238 -10.04 -3.01 -26.64
N PRO A 239 -9.38 -3.11 -27.81
CA PRO A 239 -8.31 -2.19 -28.21
C PRO A 239 -8.71 -0.70 -28.16
N GLU A 240 -9.92 -0.35 -28.59
CA GLU A 240 -10.43 1.03 -28.57
C GLU A 240 -10.55 1.59 -27.14
N ASP A 241 -11.00 0.76 -26.19
CA ASP A 241 -11.12 1.12 -24.78
C ASP A 241 -9.72 1.25 -24.14
N GLN A 242 -8.77 0.41 -24.56
CA GLN A 242 -7.38 0.50 -24.13
C GLN A 242 -6.73 1.82 -24.57
N VAL A 243 -6.93 2.24 -25.83
CA VAL A 243 -6.41 3.52 -26.33
C VAL A 243 -6.96 4.68 -25.51
N LEU A 244 -8.26 4.70 -25.21
CA LEU A 244 -8.88 5.72 -24.38
C LEU A 244 -8.30 5.73 -22.96
N LEU A 245 -8.19 4.55 -22.33
CA LEU A 245 -7.65 4.37 -20.98
C LEU A 245 -6.20 4.86 -20.90
N LEU A 246 -5.35 4.42 -21.83
CA LEU A 246 -3.94 4.80 -21.88
C LEU A 246 -3.77 6.29 -22.20
N SER A 247 -4.56 6.84 -23.12
CA SER A 247 -4.50 8.27 -23.47
C SER A 247 -4.87 9.15 -22.27
N ARG A 248 -5.84 8.73 -21.46
CA ARG A 248 -6.20 9.42 -20.20
C ARG A 248 -5.06 9.36 -19.18
N ALA A 249 -4.46 8.18 -18.99
CA ALA A 249 -3.35 8.00 -18.07
C ALA A 249 -2.12 8.82 -18.48
N LYS A 250 -1.75 8.80 -19.77
CA LYS A 250 -0.66 9.60 -20.34
C LYS A 250 -0.85 11.11 -20.13
N ARG A 251 -2.06 11.64 -20.38
CA ARG A 251 -2.37 13.06 -20.13
C ARG A 251 -2.16 13.44 -18.66
N THR A 252 -2.51 12.55 -17.75
CA THR A 252 -2.29 12.78 -16.31
C THR A 252 -0.80 12.73 -15.96
N LEU A 253 -0.07 11.75 -16.50
CA LEU A 253 1.38 11.60 -16.34
C LEU A 253 2.16 12.81 -16.86
N ALA A 254 1.69 13.45 -17.94
CA ALA A 254 2.29 14.65 -18.53
C ALA A 254 2.42 15.81 -17.52
N ARG A 255 1.53 15.90 -16.52
CA ARG A 255 1.59 16.91 -15.45
C ARG A 255 2.85 16.76 -14.60
N LEU A 256 3.29 15.52 -14.37
CA LEU A 256 4.53 15.21 -13.65
C LEU A 256 5.76 15.44 -14.54
N TYR A 257 5.68 15.04 -15.81
CA TYR A 257 6.74 15.24 -16.80
C TYR A 257 7.07 16.73 -17.02
N GLY A 258 6.06 17.57 -17.24
CA GLY A 258 6.25 19.00 -17.50
C GLY A 258 6.77 19.79 -16.30
N SER A 259 6.43 19.36 -15.08
CA SER A 259 6.88 20.00 -13.84
C SER A 259 8.28 19.59 -13.40
N GLY A 260 8.89 18.57 -14.01
CA GLY A 260 10.28 18.14 -13.75
C GLY A 260 11.33 19.15 -14.25
N LYS A 261 11.00 19.96 -15.26
CA LYS A 261 11.91 20.99 -15.81
C LYS A 261 12.09 22.22 -14.91
N ALA A 262 11.21 22.43 -13.91
CA ALA A 262 11.13 23.68 -13.15
C ALA A 262 11.56 23.61 -11.67
N SER A 263 11.73 22.42 -11.07
CA SER A 263 11.88 22.29 -9.61
C SER A 263 13.24 21.71 -9.18
N LYS A 264 14.10 22.54 -8.57
CA LYS A 264 15.43 22.18 -8.02
C LYS A 264 15.42 21.23 -6.80
N GLY A 265 14.31 20.54 -6.50
CA GLY A 265 14.15 19.74 -5.28
C GLY A 265 13.37 18.43 -5.41
N LYS A 266 13.00 18.01 -6.63
CA LYS A 266 12.33 16.71 -6.83
C LYS A 266 13.33 15.57 -6.72
N PRO A 267 12.98 14.42 -6.13
CA PRO A 267 13.88 13.28 -6.09
C PRO A 267 14.13 12.80 -7.53
N GLY A 268 15.40 12.73 -7.93
CA GLY A 268 15.81 12.32 -9.28
C GLY A 268 15.13 11.04 -9.82
N PRO A 269 14.95 9.97 -9.01
CA PRO A 269 14.45 8.70 -9.53
C PRO A 269 13.03 8.76 -10.13
N ILE A 270 12.07 9.41 -9.47
CA ILE A 270 10.68 9.43 -9.99
C ILE A 270 10.55 10.27 -11.27
N VAL A 271 11.39 11.30 -11.43
CA VAL A 271 11.41 12.12 -12.64
C VAL A 271 11.91 11.30 -13.82
N GLU A 272 12.99 10.54 -13.63
CA GLU A 272 13.53 9.64 -14.66
C GLU A 272 12.53 8.54 -15.02
N MET A 273 11.98 7.85 -14.00
CA MET A 273 10.96 6.82 -14.19
C MET A 273 9.71 7.37 -14.91
N THR A 274 9.32 8.61 -14.62
CA THR A 274 8.19 9.28 -15.29
C THR A 274 8.49 9.54 -16.77
N ARG A 275 9.71 9.98 -17.11
CA ARG A 275 10.13 10.18 -18.50
C ARG A 275 10.10 8.87 -19.27
N GLU A 276 10.73 7.83 -18.72
CA GLU A 276 10.74 6.50 -19.34
C GLU A 276 9.33 5.99 -19.57
N LEU A 277 8.47 6.08 -18.54
CA LEU A 277 7.08 5.66 -18.65
C LEU A 277 6.33 6.48 -19.71
N TYR A 278 6.53 7.80 -19.77
CA TYR A 278 5.89 8.66 -20.78
C TYR A 278 6.31 8.27 -22.22
N ASP A 279 7.58 7.94 -22.43
CA ASP A 279 8.10 7.50 -23.71
C ASP A 279 7.53 6.13 -24.11
N GLU A 280 7.40 5.20 -23.17
CA GLU A 280 6.70 3.92 -23.40
C GLU A 280 5.22 4.13 -23.78
N TYR A 281 4.53 5.09 -23.16
CA TYR A 281 3.17 5.45 -23.52
C TYR A 281 3.08 6.03 -24.95
N ASN A 282 4.08 6.80 -25.41
CA ASN A 282 4.12 7.26 -26.80
C ASN A 282 4.22 6.09 -27.77
N ALA A 283 5.16 5.17 -27.54
CA ALA A 283 5.36 4.01 -28.39
C ALA A 283 4.11 3.12 -28.47
N ILE A 284 3.50 2.80 -27.31
CA ILE A 284 2.30 1.95 -27.26
C ILE A 284 1.13 2.61 -28.00
N LEU A 285 0.90 3.90 -27.81
CA LEU A 285 -0.22 4.59 -28.49
C LEU A 285 0.01 4.71 -30.00
N GLU A 286 1.25 4.91 -30.45
CA GLU A 286 1.60 4.92 -31.87
C GLU A 286 1.36 3.54 -32.51
N GLU A 287 1.78 2.46 -31.85
CA GLU A 287 1.53 1.07 -32.29
C GLU A 287 0.03 0.73 -32.36
N MET A 288 -0.77 1.28 -31.44
CA MET A 288 -2.22 1.05 -31.37
C MET A 288 -3.05 1.99 -32.26
N GLY A 289 -2.42 2.89 -33.01
CA GLY A 289 -3.11 3.85 -33.88
C GLY A 289 -3.84 4.98 -33.14
N GLY A 290 -3.47 5.26 -31.89
CA GLY A 290 -3.97 6.39 -31.12
C GLY A 290 -3.46 7.73 -31.66
N GLU A 291 -4.26 8.80 -31.51
CA GLU A 291 -3.92 10.14 -32.01
C GLU A 291 -2.54 10.64 -31.53
N LYS A 292 -1.81 11.29 -32.45
CA LYS A 292 -0.55 12.00 -32.16
C LYS A 292 -0.77 13.22 -31.28
#